data_AF-A0A919AXE3-F1
#
_entry.id   AF-A0A919AXE3-F1
#
_cell.length_a   1.000
_cell.length_b   1.000
_cell.length_c   1.000
_cell.angle_alpha   90.00
_cell.angle_beta   90.00
_cell.angle_gamma   90.00
#
_symmetry.space_group_name_H-M   'P 1'
#
loop_
_entity.id
_entity.type
_entity.pdbx_description
1 polymer ?
#
loop_
_entity_poly.entity_id
_entity_poly.type
_entity_poly.pdbx_seq_one_letter_code
_entity_poly.pdbx_strand_id
1 'polypeptide(L)'
;MLLLKKDIEWIQPATATGINRDAIPMQPIHVLFEKAKTVKEAGFTDWASLERADLKPGKGSVKFVSSSNYEVQIDTHTAEILAVEYRRSDIIEKLHDGSWFADWAKYWIFLPSGILLFILWLTGIYLFFLPHYKKWQKRKKKRNV
;
A
#
# COMPACT_ATOMS: atom_id res chain seq x y z
N MET A 1 4.07 9.13 2.93
CA MET A 1 3.35 9.04 1.63
C MET A 1 2.41 7.84 1.57
N LEU A 2 2.85 6.61 1.88
CA LEU A 2 1.96 5.42 1.81
C LEU A 2 0.81 5.40 2.82
N LEU A 3 0.88 6.14 3.94
CA LEU A 3 -0.19 6.17 4.94
C LEU A 3 -1.49 6.82 4.42
N LEU A 4 -1.36 7.80 3.53
CA LEU A 4 -2.48 8.56 2.95
C LEU A 4 -3.02 7.92 1.66
N LYS A 5 -2.48 6.76 1.24
CA LYS A 5 -2.79 6.19 -0.07
C LYS A 5 -4.28 5.88 -0.25
N LYS A 6 -4.99 5.56 0.84
CA LYS A 6 -6.42 5.24 0.85
C LYS A 6 -7.33 6.47 0.87
N ASP A 7 -6.79 7.62 1.23
CA ASP A 7 -7.56 8.87 1.36
C ASP A 7 -7.55 9.67 0.05
N ILE A 8 -6.68 9.30 -0.90
CA ILE A 8 -6.52 9.97 -2.19
C ILE A 8 -6.93 9.00 -3.30
N GLU A 9 -8.11 9.24 -3.87
CA GLU A 9 -8.74 8.40 -4.90
C GLU A 9 -7.86 8.23 -6.15
N TRP A 10 -7.12 9.28 -6.53
CA TRP A 10 -6.17 9.21 -7.64
C TRP A 10 -5.04 8.19 -7.43
N ILE A 11 -4.63 7.97 -6.17
CA ILE A 11 -3.57 7.02 -5.79
C ILE A 11 -4.14 5.61 -5.64
N GLN A 12 -5.24 5.49 -4.89
CA GLN A 12 -5.92 4.23 -4.66
C GLN A 12 -7.44 4.41 -4.80
N PRO A 13 -8.09 3.60 -5.65
CA PRO A 13 -9.54 3.57 -5.82
C PRO A 13 -10.31 3.46 -4.49
N ALA A 14 -11.41 4.20 -4.40
CA ALA A 14 -12.33 4.09 -3.29
C ALA A 14 -12.92 2.67 -3.22
N THR A 15 -13.17 2.15 -2.02
CA THR A 15 -13.79 0.82 -1.89
C THR A 15 -15.29 0.94 -2.01
N ALA A 16 -15.86 0.39 -3.09
CA ALA A 16 -17.29 0.28 -3.29
C ALA A 16 -17.91 -0.68 -2.27
N THR A 17 -19.10 -0.32 -1.80
CA THR A 17 -19.89 -1.13 -0.88
C THR A 17 -20.90 -1.95 -1.65
N GLY A 18 -20.89 -3.27 -1.43
CA GLY A 18 -21.94 -4.16 -1.88
C GLY A 18 -23.24 -3.97 -1.11
N ILE A 19 -24.28 -4.61 -1.62
CA ILE A 19 -25.67 -4.49 -1.17
C ILE A 19 -25.86 -5.12 0.21
N ASN A 20 -25.16 -6.21 0.51
CA ASN A 20 -25.28 -6.92 1.78
C ASN A 20 -23.92 -7.06 2.47
N ARG A 21 -23.82 -6.57 3.71
CA ARG A 21 -22.55 -6.49 4.48
C ARG A 21 -22.45 -7.53 5.60
N ASP A 22 -23.60 -8.05 6.03
CA ASP A 22 -23.71 -8.98 7.16
C ASP A 22 -23.91 -10.42 6.70
N ALA A 23 -24.19 -10.62 5.40
CA ALA A 23 -24.32 -11.94 4.80
C ALA A 23 -22.97 -12.52 4.37
N ILE A 24 -22.86 -13.84 4.51
CA ILE A 24 -21.79 -14.63 3.90
C ILE A 24 -21.90 -14.48 2.37
N PRO A 25 -20.78 -14.36 1.63
CA PRO A 25 -20.79 -14.37 0.17
C PRO A 25 -21.67 -15.49 -0.38
N MET A 26 -22.71 -15.11 -1.12
CA MET A 26 -23.65 -16.08 -1.70
C MET A 26 -23.08 -16.72 -2.96
N GLN A 27 -22.13 -16.04 -3.61
CA GLN A 27 -21.51 -16.49 -4.85
C GLN A 27 -20.11 -17.07 -4.60
N PRO A 28 -19.76 -18.20 -5.23
CA PRO A 28 -18.43 -18.78 -5.10
C PRO A 28 -17.40 -17.92 -5.84
N ILE A 29 -16.17 -17.91 -5.34
CA ILE A 29 -15.09 -17.04 -5.86
C ILE A 29 -14.82 -17.22 -7.36
N HIS A 30 -14.99 -18.43 -7.89
CA HIS A 30 -14.79 -18.70 -9.33
C HIS A 30 -15.83 -17.96 -10.18
N VAL A 31 -17.10 -17.89 -9.77
CA VAL A 31 -18.15 -17.13 -10.48
C VAL A 31 -17.82 -15.64 -10.46
N LEU A 32 -17.37 -15.13 -9.31
CA LEU A 32 -16.97 -13.73 -9.16
C LEU A 32 -15.76 -13.40 -10.05
N PHE A 33 -14.78 -14.31 -10.14
CA PHE A 33 -13.62 -14.12 -11.01
C PHE A 33 -13.97 -14.23 -12.51
N GLU A 34 -14.87 -15.14 -12.90
CA GLU A 34 -15.39 -15.18 -14.28
C GLU A 34 -16.10 -13.87 -14.66
N LYS A 35 -16.81 -13.24 -13.71
CA LYS A 35 -17.34 -11.88 -13.93
C LYS A 35 -16.22 -10.86 -14.08
N ALA A 36 -15.17 -10.92 -13.27
CA ALA A 36 -14.01 -10.02 -13.40
C ALA A 36 -13.34 -10.13 -14.78
N LYS A 37 -13.24 -11.34 -15.36
CA LYS A 37 -12.70 -11.57 -16.71
C LYS A 37 -13.45 -10.85 -17.83
N THR A 38 -14.71 -10.50 -17.62
CA THR A 38 -15.48 -9.72 -18.62
C THR A 38 -14.94 -8.30 -18.81
N VAL A 39 -14.16 -7.79 -17.84
CA VAL A 39 -13.56 -6.46 -17.88
C VAL A 39 -12.29 -6.46 -18.73
N LYS A 40 -12.39 -5.91 -19.94
CA LYS A 40 -11.28 -5.86 -20.91
C LYS A 40 -10.06 -5.09 -20.40
N GLU A 41 -10.28 -4.00 -19.67
CA GLU A 41 -9.22 -3.12 -19.16
C GLU A 41 -8.31 -3.82 -18.16
N ALA A 42 -8.88 -4.73 -17.35
CA ALA A 42 -8.12 -5.50 -16.38
C ALA A 42 -7.28 -6.60 -17.03
N GLY A 43 -7.61 -7.03 -18.24
CA GLY A 43 -6.80 -7.98 -19.01
C GLY A 43 -6.68 -9.36 -18.36
N PHE A 44 -7.67 -9.78 -17.56
CA PHE A 44 -7.66 -11.11 -16.96
C PHE A 44 -7.86 -12.18 -18.04
N THR A 45 -6.88 -13.05 -18.22
CA THR A 45 -6.95 -14.20 -19.14
C THR A 45 -7.19 -15.49 -18.38
N ASP A 46 -6.36 -15.72 -17.37
CA ASP A 46 -6.33 -16.93 -16.55
C ASP A 46 -6.02 -16.59 -15.09
N TRP A 47 -5.86 -17.61 -14.25
CA TRP A 47 -5.50 -17.39 -12.85
C TRP A 47 -4.12 -16.77 -12.66
N ALA A 48 -3.19 -16.91 -13.61
CA ALA A 48 -1.86 -16.31 -13.52
C ALA A 48 -1.90 -14.79 -13.74
N SER A 49 -2.90 -14.29 -14.47
CA SER A 49 -3.15 -12.85 -14.63
C SER A 49 -3.68 -12.15 -13.36
N LEU A 50 -4.11 -12.92 -12.36
CA LEU A 50 -4.58 -12.42 -11.07
C LEU A 50 -3.41 -12.24 -10.10
N GLU A 51 -3.05 -10.99 -9.80
CA GLU A 51 -2.00 -10.68 -8.82
C GLU A 51 -2.51 -10.87 -7.40
N ARG A 52 -3.75 -10.46 -7.11
CA ARG A 52 -4.37 -10.62 -5.80
C ARG A 52 -5.90 -10.60 -5.84
N ALA A 53 -6.53 -11.38 -4.98
CA ALA A 53 -7.95 -11.27 -4.66
C ALA A 53 -8.13 -10.87 -3.18
N ASP A 54 -8.65 -9.67 -2.93
CA ASP A 54 -8.89 -9.12 -1.60
C ASP A 54 -10.39 -9.17 -1.27
N LEU A 55 -10.81 -10.10 -0.42
CA LEU A 55 -12.18 -10.13 0.11
C LEU A 55 -12.37 -9.05 1.17
N LYS A 56 -13.46 -8.28 1.08
CA LYS A 56 -13.84 -7.24 2.05
C LYS A 56 -15.20 -7.57 2.67
N PRO A 57 -15.29 -8.50 3.65
CA PRO A 57 -16.55 -8.91 4.26
C PRO A 57 -17.36 -7.73 4.80
N GLY A 58 -16.73 -6.82 5.56
CA GLY A 58 -17.41 -5.62 6.09
C GLY A 58 -17.89 -4.61 5.04
N LYS A 59 -17.60 -4.84 3.75
CA LYS A 59 -18.10 -4.05 2.62
C LYS A 59 -18.97 -4.87 1.67
N GLY A 60 -19.11 -6.19 1.87
CA GLY A 60 -19.87 -7.06 0.96
C GLY A 60 -19.29 -7.15 -0.45
N SER A 61 -17.97 -6.93 -0.61
CA SER A 61 -17.33 -6.85 -1.92
C SER A 61 -15.99 -7.60 -1.96
N VAL A 62 -15.61 -8.05 -3.16
CA VAL A 62 -14.30 -8.62 -3.45
C VAL A 62 -13.58 -7.75 -4.47
N LYS A 63 -12.28 -7.58 -4.31
CA LYS A 63 -11.42 -6.84 -5.23
C LYS A 63 -10.45 -7.79 -5.92
N PHE A 64 -10.52 -7.88 -7.23
CA PHE A 64 -9.55 -8.60 -8.05
C PHE A 64 -8.58 -7.60 -8.65
N VAL A 65 -7.29 -7.81 -8.40
CA VAL A 65 -6.21 -6.96 -8.92
C VAL A 65 -5.46 -7.72 -10.01
N SER A 66 -5.38 -7.13 -11.19
CA SER A 66 -4.63 -7.68 -12.32
C SER A 66 -3.16 -7.30 -12.26
N SER A 67 -2.33 -8.06 -12.99
CA SER A 67 -0.92 -7.72 -13.22
C SER A 67 -0.72 -6.38 -13.95
N SER A 68 -1.75 -5.87 -14.62
CA SER A 68 -1.76 -4.53 -15.25
C SER A 68 -2.09 -3.40 -14.25
N ASN A 69 -2.21 -3.68 -12.96
CA ASN A 69 -2.59 -2.75 -11.88
C ASN A 69 -4.02 -2.21 -12.00
N TYR A 70 -4.93 -2.92 -12.66
CA TYR A 70 -6.35 -2.62 -12.60
C TYR A 70 -6.99 -3.37 -11.43
N GLU A 71 -7.90 -2.71 -10.74
CA GLU A 71 -8.69 -3.25 -9.66
C GLU A 71 -10.15 -3.33 -10.11
N VAL A 72 -10.70 -4.55 -10.13
CA VAL A 72 -12.11 -4.83 -10.40
C VAL A 72 -12.79 -5.19 -9.09
N GLN A 73 -13.77 -4.38 -8.69
CA GLN A 73 -14.54 -4.58 -7.47
C GLN A 73 -15.89 -5.19 -7.82
N ILE A 74 -16.26 -6.27 -7.14
CA ILE A 74 -17.47 -7.04 -7.43
C ILE A 74 -18.25 -7.27 -6.13
N ASP A 75 -19.57 -7.17 -6.20
CA ASP A 75 -20.46 -7.51 -5.11
C ASP A 75 -20.46 -9.03 -4.86
N THR A 76 -20.23 -9.44 -3.61
CA THR A 76 -20.10 -10.87 -3.26
C THR A 76 -21.43 -11.63 -3.25
N HIS A 77 -22.56 -10.93 -3.35
CA HIS A 77 -23.91 -11.46 -3.27
C HIS A 77 -24.60 -11.49 -4.64
N THR A 78 -24.49 -10.41 -5.42
CA THR A 78 -25.12 -10.30 -6.76
C THR A 78 -24.18 -10.65 -7.91
N ALA A 79 -22.86 -10.70 -7.67
CA ALA A 79 -21.83 -10.80 -8.71
C ALA A 79 -21.85 -9.65 -9.72
N GLU A 80 -22.41 -8.49 -9.34
CA GLU A 80 -22.37 -7.28 -10.15
C GLU A 80 -21.02 -6.56 -9.99
N ILE A 81 -20.55 -5.96 -11.08
CA ILE A 81 -19.32 -5.16 -11.09
C ILE A 81 -19.65 -3.79 -10.51
N LEU A 82 -19.02 -3.47 -9.39
CA LEU A 82 -19.24 -2.22 -8.67
C LEU A 82 -18.32 -1.09 -9.17
N ALA A 83 -17.06 -1.43 -9.45
CA ALA A 83 -16.06 -0.47 -9.91
C ALA A 83 -14.95 -1.15 -10.70
N VAL A 84 -14.39 -0.44 -11.68
CA VAL A 84 -13.21 -0.83 -12.45
C VAL A 84 -12.29 0.38 -12.50
N GLU A 85 -11.15 0.30 -11.83
CA GLU A 85 -10.27 1.46 -11.69
C GLU A 85 -8.79 1.08 -11.72
N TYR A 86 -7.97 2.02 -12.18
CA TYR A 86 -6.52 1.85 -12.23
C TYR A 86 -5.86 2.23 -10.91
N ARG A 87 -5.06 1.32 -10.34
CA ARG A 87 -4.45 1.47 -9.02
C ARG A 87 -2.97 1.84 -9.10
N ARG A 88 -2.69 3.13 -8.90
CA ARG A 88 -1.32 3.68 -8.94
C ARG A 88 -0.50 3.32 -7.70
N SER A 89 -1.16 3.03 -6.58
CA SER A 89 -0.50 2.66 -5.32
C SER A 89 0.52 1.53 -5.48
N ASP A 90 0.25 0.52 -6.31
CA ASP A 90 1.13 -0.64 -6.42
C ASP A 90 2.45 -0.27 -7.10
N ILE A 91 2.40 0.61 -8.09
CA ILE A 91 3.60 1.15 -8.74
C ILE A 91 4.40 2.00 -7.76
N ILE A 92 3.74 2.86 -6.99
CA ILE A 92 4.41 3.70 -5.98
C ILE A 92 5.05 2.81 -4.90
N GLU A 93 4.41 1.72 -4.53
CA GLU A 93 4.93 0.75 -3.56
C GLU A 93 6.17 0.02 -4.11
N LYS A 94 6.10 -0.48 -5.34
CA LYS A 94 7.22 -1.13 -6.04
C LYS A 94 8.40 -0.17 -6.24
N LEU A 95 8.13 1.10 -6.52
CA LEU A 95 9.17 2.11 -6.64
C LEU A 95 9.80 2.45 -5.28
N HIS A 96 8.99 2.51 -4.23
CA HIS A 96 9.44 2.87 -2.89
C HIS A 96 10.30 1.78 -2.24
N ASP A 97 9.97 0.51 -2.44
CA ASP A 97 10.73 -0.61 -1.89
C ASP A 97 11.87 -1.08 -2.82
N GLY A 98 11.96 -0.53 -4.03
CA GLY A 98 13.00 -0.82 -5.00
C GLY A 98 12.74 -2.04 -5.88
N SER A 99 11.64 -2.78 -5.66
CA SER A 99 11.28 -3.95 -6.46
C SER A 99 10.90 -3.61 -7.90
N TRP A 100 10.59 -2.33 -8.20
CA TRP A 100 10.40 -1.86 -9.57
C TRP A 100 11.64 -2.06 -10.45
N PHE A 101 12.85 -1.95 -9.87
CA PHE A 101 14.11 -2.10 -10.61
C PHE A 101 14.56 -3.56 -10.68
N ALA A 102 14.51 -4.27 -9.55
CA ALA A 102 14.76 -5.70 -9.45
C ALA A 102 14.34 -6.23 -8.07
N ASP A 103 13.87 -7.47 -7.99
CA ASP A 103 13.44 -8.08 -6.73
C ASP A 103 14.56 -8.12 -5.68
N TRP A 104 15.81 -8.32 -6.09
CA TRP A 104 16.97 -8.34 -5.20
C TRP A 104 17.38 -6.94 -4.70
N ALA A 105 17.06 -5.88 -5.46
CA ALA A 105 17.45 -4.50 -5.12
C ALA A 105 16.78 -4.04 -3.82
N LYS A 106 15.59 -4.54 -3.52
CA LYS A 106 14.88 -4.30 -2.27
C LYS A 106 15.74 -4.64 -1.05
N TYR A 107 16.35 -5.82 -1.06
CA TYR A 107 17.11 -6.33 0.08
C TYR A 107 18.56 -5.85 0.12
N TRP A 108 19.20 -5.64 -1.03
CA TRP A 108 20.63 -5.31 -1.10
C TRP A 108 20.92 -3.82 -1.26
N ILE A 109 19.99 -3.05 -1.79
CA ILE A 109 20.19 -1.62 -2.04
C ILE A 109 19.31 -0.81 -1.10
N PHE A 110 17.99 -0.97 -1.18
CA PHE A 110 17.05 -0.10 -0.46
C PHE A 110 17.09 -0.33 1.05
N LEU A 111 17.10 -1.58 1.51
CA LEU A 111 17.15 -1.89 2.95
C LEU A 111 18.45 -1.38 3.62
N PRO A 112 19.67 -1.66 3.10
CA PRO A 112 20.90 -1.11 3.67
C PRO A 112 20.95 0.42 3.60
N SER A 113 20.46 1.02 2.51
CA SER A 113 20.35 2.48 2.39
C SER A 113 19.44 3.08 3.46
N GLY A 114 18.31 2.43 3.75
CA GLY A 114 17.39 2.83 4.82
C GLY A 114 18.04 2.76 6.21
N ILE A 115 18.79 1.69 6.50
CA ILE A 115 19.53 1.54 7.76
C ILE A 115 20.61 2.63 7.89
N LEU A 116 21.37 2.87 6.83
CA LEU A 116 22.42 3.89 6.82
C LEU A 116 21.81 5.29 7.03
N LEU A 117 20.71 5.60 6.34
CA LEU A 117 19.99 6.86 6.50
C LEU A 117 19.48 7.01 7.94
N PHE A 118 18.98 5.95 8.57
CA PHE A 118 18.53 5.97 9.95
C PHE A 118 19.68 6.26 10.93
N ILE A 119 20.84 5.62 10.74
CA ILE A 119 22.05 5.90 11.54
C ILE A 119 22.51 7.35 11.33
N LEU A 120 22.51 7.84 10.10
CA LEU A 120 22.87 9.21 9.78
C LEU A 120 21.90 10.21 10.44
N TRP A 121 20.62 9.90 10.46
CA TRP A 121 19.60 10.71 11.12
C TRP A 121 19.81 10.76 12.65
N LEU A 122 20.08 9.61 13.30
CA LEU A 122 20.38 9.56 14.74
C LEU A 122 21.65 10.35 15.09
N THR A 123 22.70 10.20 14.29
CA THR A 123 23.95 10.95 14.50
C THR A 123 23.75 12.45 14.25
N GLY A 124 22.96 12.82 13.25
CA GLY A 124 22.55 14.22 12.99
C GLY A 124 21.82 14.85 14.18
N ILE A 125 20.85 14.14 14.76
CA ILE A 125 20.15 14.57 15.97
C ILE A 125 21.11 14.73 17.14
N TYR A 126 21.98 13.76 17.37
CA TYR A 126 22.96 13.83 18.45
C TYR A 126 23.86 15.06 18.31
N LEU A 127 24.40 15.30 17.11
CA LEU A 127 25.25 16.46 16.83
C LEU A 127 24.51 17.80 16.95
N PHE A 128 23.22 17.83 16.61
CA PHE A 128 22.37 19.03 16.76
C PHE A 128 22.19 19.44 18.24
N PHE A 129 22.01 18.47 19.14
CA PHE A 129 21.82 18.73 20.56
C PHE A 129 23.13 18.92 21.35
N LEU A 130 24.24 18.36 20.88
CA LEU A 130 25.56 18.48 21.52
C LEU A 130 25.98 19.93 21.88
N PRO A 131 25.92 20.94 21.00
CA PRO A 131 26.31 22.30 21.34
C PRO A 131 25.38 22.96 22.36
N HIS A 132 24.08 22.63 22.32
CA HIS A 132 23.09 23.13 23.28
C HIS A 132 23.35 22.56 24.67
N TYR A 133 23.63 21.27 24.76
CA TYR A 133 24.00 20.59 26.00
C TYR A 133 25.30 21.18 26.60
N LYS A 134 26.35 21.35 25.77
CA LYS A 134 27.61 21.97 26.23
C LYS A 134 27.43 23.41 26.71
N LYS A 135 26.59 24.23 26.05
CA LYS A 135 26.25 25.59 26.51
C LYS A 135 25.53 25.57 27.87
N TRP A 136 24.59 24.64 28.08
CA TRP A 136 23.87 24.49 29.34
C TRP A 136 24.80 24.09 30.50
N GLN A 137 25.72 23.13 30.27
CA GLN A 137 26.71 22.75 31.27
C GLN A 137 27.62 23.93 31.68
N LYS A 138 28.08 24.72 30.70
CA LYS A 138 28.89 25.93 30.99
C LYS A 138 28.13 26.97 31.81
N ARG A 139 26.83 27.18 31.55
CA ARG A 139 25.98 28.08 32.34
C ARG A 139 25.78 27.59 33.77
N LYS A 140 25.56 26.28 33.98
CA LYS A 140 25.50 25.69 35.33
C LYS A 140 26.80 25.87 36.11
N LYS A 141 27.95 25.62 35.48
CA LYS A 141 29.26 25.78 36.13
C LYS A 141 29.53 27.24 36.55
N LYS A 142 29.14 28.22 35.73
CA LYS A 142 29.23 29.65 36.07
C LYS A 142 28.28 30.11 37.19
N ARG A 143 27.21 29.36 37.49
CA ARG A 143 26.24 29.70 38.53
C ARG A 143 26.59 29.11 39.90
N ASN A 144 27.50 28.13 39.93
CA ASN A 144 27.95 27.42 41.13
C ASN A 144 29.37 27.84 41.57
N VAL A 145 29.97 28.84 40.92
CA VAL A 145 31.23 29.52 41.29
C VAL A 145 30.85 30.96 41.61
#